data_AF-A0A536CR63-F1
#
_entry.id   AF-A0A536CR63-F1
#
_cell.length_a   1.000
_cell.length_b   1.000
_cell.length_c   1.000
_cell.angle_alpha   90.00
_cell.angle_beta   90.00
_cell.angle_gamma   90.00
#
_symmetry.space_group_name_H-M   'P 1'
#
loop_
_entity.id
_entity.type
_entity.pdbx_description
1 polymer ?
#
loop_
_entity_poly.entity_id
_entity_poly.type
_entity_poly.pdbx_seq_one_letter_code
_entity_poly.pdbx_strand_id
1 'polypeptide(L)'
;MSLFVIVKFLHVLFAIIAVGTNATYGIWLARAAGAPQATQSHVLRTIKVLDDRFANPAYVLLAVTGVTMVLLGDLRFTTFWIAGGIVLYVIAIVLGFAVYTPMLRGQIRALETGGPESEDYRRASSNARFVGILVAVIVLVIVFLMVTKPSPGA
;
A
#
# COMPACT_ATOMS: atom_id res chain seq x y z
N MET A 1 -23.66 -19.52 -7.50
CA MET A 1 -22.83 -18.29 -7.60
C MET A 1 -21.70 -18.58 -8.59
N SER A 2 -21.42 -17.71 -9.56
CA SER A 2 -20.36 -17.99 -10.54
C SER A 2 -18.97 -17.85 -9.91
N LEU A 3 -17.98 -18.58 -10.45
CA LEU A 3 -16.59 -18.48 -10.01
C LEU A 3 -16.08 -17.03 -10.10
N PHE A 4 -16.45 -16.31 -11.17
CA PHE A 4 -16.11 -14.90 -11.34
C PHE A 4 -16.58 -14.03 -10.15
N VAL A 5 -17.79 -14.25 -9.64
CA VAL A 5 -18.32 -13.48 -8.50
C VAL A 5 -17.55 -13.78 -7.22
N ILE A 6 -17.15 -15.04 -6.98
CA ILE A 6 -16.32 -15.42 -5.83
C ILE A 6 -14.95 -14.73 -5.91
N VAL A 7 -14.29 -14.80 -7.07
CA VAL A 7 -12.97 -14.18 -7.26
C VAL A 7 -13.08 -12.66 -7.12
N LYS A 8 -14.13 -12.03 -7.64
CA LYS A 8 -14.40 -10.61 -7.47
C LYS A 8 -14.58 -10.22 -6.00
N PHE A 9 -15.32 -11.02 -5.24
CA PHE A 9 -15.47 -10.80 -3.80
C PHE A 9 -14.10 -10.83 -3.09
N LEU A 10 -13.29 -11.85 -3.36
CA LEU A 10 -11.95 -11.98 -2.79
C LEU A 10 -11.04 -10.81 -3.20
N HIS A 11 -11.08 -10.40 -4.46
CA HIS A 11 -10.33 -9.25 -4.97
C HIS A 11 -10.65 -7.98 -4.18
N VAL A 12 -11.95 -7.67 -4.01
CA VAL A 12 -12.39 -6.49 -3.24
C VAL A 12 -12.00 -6.62 -1.77
N LEU A 13 -12.12 -7.81 -1.17
CA LEU A 13 -11.69 -8.07 0.20
C LEU A 13 -10.20 -7.78 0.39
N PHE A 14 -9.34 -8.26 -0.50
CA PHE A 14 -7.90 -8.00 -0.44
C PHE A 14 -7.57 -6.52 -0.66
N ALA A 15 -8.33 -5.82 -1.51
CA ALA A 15 -8.20 -4.37 -1.66
C ALA A 15 -8.54 -3.66 -0.34
N ILE A 16 -9.64 -4.03 0.32
CA ILE A 16 -10.04 -3.45 1.61
C ILE A 16 -8.96 -3.69 2.68
N ILE A 17 -8.41 -4.90 2.77
CA ILE A 17 -7.33 -5.20 3.73
C ILE A 17 -6.10 -4.34 3.43
N ALA A 18 -5.59 -4.38 2.19
CA ALA A 18 -4.37 -3.68 1.83
C ALA A 18 -4.49 -2.16 1.98
N VAL A 19 -5.55 -1.57 1.43
CA VAL A 19 -5.77 -0.12 1.46
C VAL A 19 -6.18 0.34 2.85
N GLY A 20 -7.05 -0.41 3.53
CA GLY A 20 -7.53 -0.08 4.87
C GLY A 20 -6.40 -0.06 5.91
N THR A 21 -5.51 -1.05 5.87
CA THR A 21 -4.32 -1.05 6.72
C THR A 21 -3.45 0.20 6.45
N ASN A 22 -3.09 0.45 5.19
CA ASN A 22 -2.24 1.59 4.82
C ASN A 22 -2.85 2.95 5.18
N ALA A 23 -4.16 3.11 5.03
CA ALA A 23 -4.86 4.37 5.35
C ALA A 23 -4.76 4.75 6.83
N THR A 24 -4.60 3.77 7.72
CA THR A 24 -4.51 4.02 9.17
C THR A 24 -3.12 4.44 9.64
N TYR A 25 -2.06 4.15 8.88
CA TYR A 25 -0.67 4.40 9.33
C TYR A 25 -0.40 5.87 9.63
N GLY A 26 -0.92 6.79 8.81
CA GLY A 26 -0.78 8.22 9.04
C GLY A 26 -1.36 8.65 10.40
N ILE A 27 -2.49 8.07 10.80
CA ILE A 27 -3.12 8.35 12.10
C ILE A 27 -2.25 7.82 13.23
N TRP A 28 -1.72 6.59 13.10
CA TRP A 28 -0.89 5.98 14.13
C TRP A 28 0.41 6.74 14.33
N LEU A 29 1.07 7.12 13.24
CA LEU A 29 2.28 7.94 13.25
C LEU A 29 2.01 9.33 13.86
N ALA A 30 0.91 9.99 13.46
CA ALA A 30 0.53 11.29 14.02
C ALA A 30 0.23 11.21 15.52
N ARG A 31 -0.44 10.14 15.96
CA ARG A 31 -0.75 9.92 17.38
C ARG A 31 0.48 9.58 18.22
N ALA A 32 1.49 8.96 17.62
CA ALA A 32 2.77 8.66 18.26
C ALA A 32 3.75 9.84 18.24
N ALA A 33 3.50 10.88 17.42
CA ALA A 33 4.37 12.04 17.34
C ALA A 33 4.46 12.74 18.71
N GLY A 34 5.69 12.98 19.18
CA GLY A 34 5.95 13.56 20.50
C GLY A 34 5.77 12.61 21.69
N ALA A 35 5.35 11.36 21.46
CA ALA A 35 5.34 10.34 22.50
C ALA A 35 6.78 9.89 22.85
N PRO A 36 7.00 9.22 24.00
CA PRO A 36 8.30 8.65 24.33
C PRO A 36 8.85 7.75 23.21
N GLN A 37 10.17 7.70 23.06
CA GLN A 37 10.85 6.94 22.01
C GLN A 37 10.40 5.47 21.95
N ALA A 38 10.17 4.83 23.10
CA ALA A 38 9.68 3.45 23.18
C ALA A 38 8.31 3.28 22.49
N THR A 39 7.40 4.23 22.67
CA THR A 39 6.07 4.23 22.02
C THR A 39 6.20 4.44 20.52
N GLN A 40 7.07 5.37 20.09
CA GLN A 40 7.32 5.59 18.66
C GLN A 40 7.92 4.35 17.97
N SER A 41 8.89 3.70 18.60
CA SER A 41 9.49 2.45 18.08
C SER A 41 8.44 1.33 18.02
N HIS A 42 7.62 1.18 19.07
CA HIS A 42 6.54 0.20 19.08
C HIS A 42 5.58 0.41 17.90
N VAL A 43 5.13 1.65 17.67
CA VAL A 43 4.22 1.97 16.56
C VAL A 43 4.84 1.65 15.20
N LEU A 44 6.10 2.06 14.95
CA LEU A 44 6.78 1.77 13.69
C LEU A 44 6.97 0.26 13.46
N ARG A 45 7.30 -0.50 14.51
CA ARG A 45 7.41 -1.96 14.43
C ARG A 45 6.05 -2.61 14.17
N THR A 46 4.98 -2.10 14.76
CA THR A 46 3.62 -2.60 14.51
C THR A 46 3.18 -2.32 13.07
N ILE A 47 3.45 -1.13 12.55
CA ILE A 47 3.22 -0.82 11.11
C ILE A 47 3.98 -1.81 10.24
N LYS A 48 5.25 -2.07 10.56
CA LYS A 48 6.04 -3.05 9.82
C LYS A 48 5.44 -4.46 9.85
N VAL A 49 4.94 -4.90 11.00
CA VAL A 49 4.27 -6.22 11.11
C VAL A 49 3.02 -6.25 10.26
N LEU A 50 2.22 -5.17 10.27
CA LEU A 50 1.03 -5.06 9.44
C LEU A 50 1.35 -5.11 7.94
N ASP A 51 2.39 -4.40 7.52
CA ASP A 51 2.88 -4.46 6.14
C ASP A 51 3.28 -5.88 5.77
N ASP A 52 4.20 -6.49 6.53
CA ASP A 52 4.78 -7.78 6.20
C ASP A 52 3.76 -8.92 6.24
N ARG A 53 2.75 -8.85 7.11
CA ARG A 53 1.82 -9.98 7.38
C ARG A 53 0.42 -9.80 6.81
N PHE A 54 -0.01 -8.59 6.51
CA PHE A 54 -1.38 -8.32 6.06
C PHE A 54 -1.40 -7.55 4.74
N ALA A 55 -0.85 -6.33 4.70
CA ALA A 55 -0.99 -5.47 3.52
C ALA A 55 -0.23 -6.05 2.32
N ASN A 56 1.04 -6.45 2.47
CA ASN A 56 1.85 -6.99 1.40
C ASN A 56 1.28 -8.31 0.84
N PRO A 57 0.92 -9.32 1.66
CA PRO A 57 0.22 -10.51 1.17
C PRO A 57 -1.11 -10.19 0.48
N ALA A 58 -1.90 -9.25 1.02
CA ALA A 58 -3.15 -8.84 0.40
C ALA A 58 -2.91 -8.19 -0.98
N TYR A 59 -1.88 -7.35 -1.15
CA TYR A 59 -1.52 -6.81 -2.46
C TYR A 59 -1.14 -7.89 -3.47
N VAL A 60 -0.42 -8.94 -3.05
CA VAL A 60 -0.07 -10.07 -3.93
C VAL A 60 -1.34 -10.83 -4.35
N LEU A 61 -2.20 -11.17 -3.38
CA LEU A 61 -3.46 -11.89 -3.65
C LEU A 61 -4.44 -11.04 -4.46
N LEU A 62 -4.44 -9.72 -4.28
CA LEU A 62 -5.19 -8.76 -5.09
C LEU A 62 -4.80 -8.86 -6.57
N ALA A 63 -3.50 -8.93 -6.89
CA ALA A 63 -3.06 -9.10 -8.27
C ALA A 63 -3.46 -10.46 -8.85
N VAL A 64 -3.26 -11.54 -8.09
CA VAL A 64 -3.63 -12.89 -8.53
C VAL A 64 -5.11 -12.96 -8.87
N THR A 65 -5.97 -12.46 -7.98
CA THR A 65 -7.42 -12.41 -8.20
C THR A 65 -7.82 -11.46 -9.32
N GLY A 66 -7.14 -10.32 -9.48
CA GLY A 66 -7.37 -9.38 -10.58
C GLY A 66 -7.09 -9.99 -11.95
N VAL A 67 -5.93 -10.63 -12.11
CA VAL A 67 -5.56 -11.37 -13.33
C VAL A 67 -6.58 -12.48 -13.61
N THR A 68 -6.98 -13.22 -12.57
CA THR A 68 -7.96 -14.30 -12.69
C THR A 68 -9.32 -13.79 -13.19
N MET A 69 -9.79 -12.64 -12.71
CA MET A 69 -11.03 -12.02 -13.23
C MET A 69 -10.92 -11.63 -14.70
N VAL A 70 -9.77 -11.13 -15.16
CA VAL A 70 -9.58 -10.79 -16.57
C VAL A 70 -9.73 -12.04 -17.45
N LEU A 71 -9.10 -13.15 -17.03
CA LEU A 71 -9.14 -14.42 -17.76
C LEU A 71 -10.53 -15.07 -17.74
N LEU A 72 -11.27 -14.98 -16.63
CA LEU A 72 -12.61 -15.56 -16.49
C LEU A 72 -13.73 -14.71 -17.12
N GLY A 73 -13.54 -13.39 -17.22
CA GLY A 73 -14.59 -12.44 -17.58
C GLY A 73 -14.60 -12.00 -19.04
N ASP A 74 -13.78 -12.63 -19.91
CA ASP A 74 -13.54 -12.20 -21.30
C ASP A 74 -13.16 -10.71 -21.42
N LEU A 75 -12.43 -10.22 -20.42
CA LEU A 75 -11.91 -8.86 -20.40
C LEU A 75 -10.55 -8.82 -21.10
N ARG A 76 -10.20 -7.67 -21.68
CA ARG A 76 -8.89 -7.47 -22.30
C ARG A 76 -7.96 -6.76 -21.32
N PHE A 77 -6.74 -7.28 -21.12
CA PHE A 77 -5.69 -6.59 -20.35
C PHE A 77 -5.39 -5.17 -20.87
N THR A 78 -5.64 -4.92 -22.15
CA THR A 78 -5.45 -3.61 -22.81
C THR A 78 -6.59 -2.63 -22.56
N THR A 79 -7.68 -3.04 -21.90
CA THR A 79 -8.78 -2.13 -21.53
C THR A 79 -8.20 -1.02 -20.66
N PHE A 80 -8.49 0.25 -20.99
CA PHE A 80 -7.78 1.41 -20.43
C PHE A 80 -7.62 1.39 -18.90
N TRP A 81 -8.72 1.21 -18.16
CA TRP A 81 -8.69 1.17 -16.70
C TRP A 81 -8.00 -0.08 -16.12
N ILE A 82 -7.99 -1.19 -16.86
CA ILE A 82 -7.24 -2.42 -16.50
C ILE A 82 -5.75 -2.18 -16.70
N ALA A 83 -5.34 -1.75 -17.90
CA ALA A 83 -3.95 -1.51 -18.23
C ALA A 83 -3.34 -0.43 -17.32
N GLY A 84 -4.02 0.70 -17.17
CA GLY A 84 -3.60 1.78 -16.27
C GLY A 84 -3.51 1.32 -14.82
N GLY A 85 -4.48 0.54 -14.34
CA GLY A 85 -4.45 -0.05 -13.01
C GLY A 85 -3.28 -1.00 -12.78
N ILE A 86 -2.96 -1.85 -13.77
CA ILE A 86 -1.81 -2.77 -13.70
C ILE A 86 -0.49 -2.00 -13.66
N VAL A 87 -0.31 -1.00 -14.53
CA VAL A 87 0.91 -0.17 -14.56
C VAL A 87 1.11 0.52 -13.21
N LEU A 88 0.07 1.19 -12.71
CA LEU A 88 0.12 1.85 -11.41
C LEU A 88 0.35 0.87 -10.26
N TYR A 89 -0.24 -0.33 -10.32
CA TYR A 89 -0.03 -1.37 -9.33
C TYR A 89 1.43 -1.84 -9.31
N VAL A 90 2.05 -2.08 -10.47
CA VAL A 90 3.47 -2.46 -10.55
C VAL A 90 4.35 -1.37 -9.95
N ILE A 91 4.07 -0.10 -10.26
CA ILE A 91 4.79 1.03 -9.66
C ILE A 91 4.61 1.03 -8.13
N ALA A 92 3.39 0.86 -7.63
CA ALA A 92 3.10 0.82 -6.20
C ALA A 92 3.82 -0.34 -5.48
N ILE A 93 3.88 -1.53 -6.09
CA ILE A 93 4.62 -2.68 -5.55
C ILE A 93 6.11 -2.41 -5.48
N VAL A 94 6.70 -1.85 -6.55
CA VAL A 94 8.13 -1.50 -6.55
C VAL A 94 8.42 -0.47 -5.45
N LEU A 95 7.61 0.58 -5.35
CA LEU A 95 7.74 1.58 -4.29
C LEU A 95 7.53 0.99 -2.89
N GLY A 96 6.57 0.07 -2.70
CA GLY A 96 6.30 -0.54 -1.40
C GLY A 96 7.40 -1.51 -0.94
N PHE A 97 7.73 -2.49 -1.78
CA PHE A 97 8.65 -3.56 -1.43
C PHE A 97 10.11 -3.14 -1.56
N ALA A 98 10.50 -2.50 -2.66
CA ALA A 98 11.91 -2.18 -2.93
C ALA A 98 12.35 -0.86 -2.28
N VAL A 99 11.45 0.08 -2.03
CA VAL A 99 11.79 1.41 -1.49
C VAL A 99 11.31 1.59 -0.06
N TYR A 100 10.00 1.45 0.20
CA TYR A 100 9.40 1.76 1.50
C TYR A 100 9.82 0.77 2.59
N THR A 101 9.84 -0.53 2.30
CA THR A 101 10.20 -1.55 3.29
C THR A 101 11.64 -1.40 3.83
N PRO A 102 12.68 -1.21 3.01
CA PRO A 102 14.02 -0.89 3.49
C PRO A 102 14.07 0.44 4.25
N MET A 103 13.37 1.46 3.76
CA MET A 103 13.35 2.78 4.37
C MET A 103 12.70 2.78 5.76
N LEU A 104 11.60 2.04 5.96
CA LEU A 104 10.96 1.87 7.26
C LEU A 104 11.89 1.16 8.26
N ARG A 105 12.63 0.13 7.80
CA ARG A 105 13.67 -0.52 8.64
C ARG A 105 14.78 0.46 9.03
N GLY A 106 15.21 1.30 8.08
CA GLY A 106 16.20 2.36 8.33
C GLY A 106 15.70 3.40 9.33
N GLN A 107 14.45 3.83 9.19
CA GLN A 107 13.78 4.77 10.11
C GLN A 107 13.69 4.19 11.54
N ILE A 108 13.29 2.93 11.69
CA ILE A 108 13.26 2.24 12.99
C ILE A 108 14.65 2.23 13.61
N ARG A 109 15.68 1.86 12.85
CA ARG A 109 17.06 1.82 13.33
C ARG A 109 17.54 3.20 13.78
N ALA A 110 17.33 4.23 12.97
CA ALA A 110 17.72 5.60 13.29
C ALA A 110 17.01 6.12 14.55
N LEU A 111 15.72 5.80 14.71
CA LEU A 111 14.97 6.12 15.92
C LEU A 111 15.58 5.44 17.15
N GLU A 112 15.95 4.16 17.04
CA GLU A 112 16.46 3.37 18.17
C GLU A 112 17.88 3.78 18.57
N THR A 113 18.72 4.21 17.63
CA THR A 113 20.10 4.61 17.90
C THR A 113 20.25 6.08 18.31
N GLY A 114 19.57 6.98 17.61
CA GLY A 114 19.74 8.43 17.77
C GLY A 114 18.57 9.13 18.47
N GLY A 115 17.44 8.44 18.62
CA GLY A 115 16.23 9.03 19.18
C GLY A 115 15.48 9.95 18.19
N PRO A 116 14.31 10.45 18.59
CA PRO A 116 13.40 11.20 17.72
C PRO A 116 13.91 12.59 17.32
N GLU A 117 14.85 13.16 18.07
CA GLU A 117 15.45 14.47 17.77
C GLU A 117 16.67 14.38 16.83
N SER A 118 17.15 13.16 16.53
CA SER A 118 18.29 12.99 15.64
C SER A 118 17.98 13.42 14.21
N GLU A 119 18.95 14.07 13.55
CA GLU A 119 18.82 14.46 12.15
C GLU A 119 18.56 13.25 11.24
N ASP A 120 19.24 12.13 11.50
CA ASP A 120 19.09 10.90 10.73
C ASP A 120 17.66 10.36 10.80
N TYR A 121 17.06 10.32 11.99
CA TYR A 121 15.65 9.92 12.13
C TYR A 121 14.71 10.89 11.43
N ARG A 122 14.91 12.22 11.61
CA ARG A 122 14.05 13.22 10.98
C ARG A 122 14.09 13.13 9.46
N ARG A 123 15.27 12.94 8.87
CA ARG A 123 15.45 12.72 7.42
C ARG A 123 14.75 11.43 6.98
N ALA A 124 15.02 10.31 7.65
CA ALA A 124 14.40 9.03 7.34
C ALA A 124 12.86 9.08 7.43
N SER A 125 12.33 9.71 8.48
CA SER A 125 10.89 9.91 8.69
C SER A 125 10.25 10.78 7.60
N SER A 126 10.92 11.86 7.18
CA SER A 126 10.43 12.72 6.10
C SER A 126 10.37 12.00 4.74
N ASN A 127 11.40 11.20 4.43
CA ASN A 127 11.44 10.39 3.21
C ASN A 127 10.37 9.29 3.25
N ALA A 128 10.21 8.61 4.40
CA ALA A 128 9.18 7.61 4.61
C ALA A 128 7.78 8.17 4.41
N ARG A 129 7.52 9.36 4.97
CA ARG A 129 6.26 10.08 4.79
C ARG A 129 6.00 10.42 3.32
N PHE A 130 6.99 10.95 2.61
CA PHE A 130 6.84 11.32 1.21
C PHE A 130 6.47 10.11 0.34
N VAL A 131 7.24 9.01 0.43
CA VAL A 131 6.96 7.79 -0.34
C VAL A 131 5.62 7.18 0.07
N GLY A 132 5.28 7.19 1.36
CA GLY A 132 3.99 6.71 1.84
C GLY A 132 2.81 7.48 1.23
N ILE A 133 2.91 8.81 1.15
CA ILE A 133 1.90 9.66 0.50
C ILE A 133 1.83 9.36 -1.00
N LEU A 134 2.98 9.25 -1.68
CA LEU A 134 3.04 8.93 -3.10
C LEU A 134 2.34 7.59 -3.40
N VAL A 135 2.65 6.54 -2.64
CA VAL A 135 2.00 5.23 -2.77
C VAL A 135 0.51 5.33 -2.50
N ALA A 136 0.09 6.07 -1.46
CA ALA A 136 -1.33 6.26 -1.14
C ALA A 136 -2.08 6.94 -2.30
N VAL A 137 -1.51 7.98 -2.91
CA VAL A 137 -2.10 8.65 -4.08
C VAL A 137 -2.23 7.69 -5.25
N ILE A 138 -1.18 6.92 -5.57
CA ILE A 138 -1.21 5.91 -6.63
C ILE A 138 -2.34 4.90 -6.39
N VAL A 139 -2.45 4.37 -5.17
CA VAL A 139 -3.49 3.42 -4.78
C VAL A 139 -4.89 4.03 -4.92
N LEU A 140 -5.08 5.30 -4.52
CA LEU A 140 -6.36 6.00 -4.72
C LEU A 140 -6.72 6.14 -6.19
N VAL A 141 -5.75 6.44 -7.06
CA VAL A 141 -5.96 6.48 -8.52
C VAL A 141 -6.33 5.09 -9.05
N ILE A 142 -5.68 4.02 -8.59
CA ILE A 142 -6.05 2.64 -8.96
C ILE A 142 -7.51 2.35 -8.57
N VAL A 143 -7.90 2.67 -7.33
CA VAL A 143 -9.28 2.48 -6.86
C VAL A 143 -10.26 3.27 -7.73
N PHE A 144 -9.94 4.53 -8.03
CA PHE A 144 -10.77 5.36 -8.92
C PHE A 144 -10.95 4.70 -10.30
N LEU A 145 -9.87 4.23 -10.94
CA LEU A 145 -9.92 3.54 -12.23
C LEU A 145 -10.80 2.27 -12.17
N MET A 146 -10.64 1.46 -11.13
CA MET A 146 -11.36 0.20 -10.97
C MET A 146 -12.86 0.39 -10.69
N VAL A 147 -13.22 1.47 -9.99
CA VAL A 147 -14.60 1.79 -9.64
C VAL A 147 -15.32 2.49 -10.79
N THR A 148 -14.72 3.54 -11.36
CA THR A 148 -15.36 4.36 -12.39
C THR A 148 -15.25 3.78 -13.79
N LYS A 149 -14.26 2.91 -14.04
CA LYS A 149 -14.02 2.23 -15.32
C LYS A 149 -14.10 3.16 -16.54
N PRO A 150 -13.34 4.27 -16.55
CA PRO A 150 -13.44 5.26 -17.60
C PRO A 150 -13.09 4.66 -18.97
N SER A 151 -13.79 5.12 -20.00
CA SER A 151 -13.48 4.85 -21.40
C SER A 151 -13.04 6.16 -22.05
N PRO A 152 -11.79 6.28 -22.53
CA PRO A 152 -11.38 7.42 -23.32
C PRO A 152 -12.29 7.56 -24.55
N GLY A 153 -13.00 8.69 -24.69
CA GLY A 153 -13.86 8.97 -25.84
C GLY A 153 -15.35 8.64 -25.68
N ALA A 154 -15.83 8.39 -24.45
CA ALA A 154 -17.26 8.40 -24.11
C ALA A 154 -17.68 9.73 -23.47
#